data_AF-A0A1H0CR17-F1
#
_entry.id   AF-A0A1H0CR17-F1
#
_cell.length_a   1.000
_cell.length_b   1.000
_cell.length_c   1.000
_cell.angle_alpha   90.00
_cell.angle_beta   90.00
_cell.angle_gamma   90.00
#
_symmetry.space_group_name_H-M   'P 1'
#
loop_
_entity.id
_entity.type
_entity.pdbx_description
1 polymer ?
#
loop_
_entity_poly.entity_id
_entity_poly.type
_entity_poly.pdbx_seq_one_letter_code
_entity_poly.pdbx_strand_id
1 'polypeptide(L)'
;MTMTKAVSITCRLHILLTNKHIKGALQMIRHLINEWIKIKEANLIKEINKITAIRPGTDEDGLVEVDNPTDLTLLYCHEKYAVFRLDANRSIKIYAKKGEAEQEYRIMQLGAERGISPNVYDWGPNFLVTELIKAPTIAQYLEANTLTKELTERLIQLLDDLEEAGVSSNQALEDIFLLPDGSLRAINIKTNLDKNPLFPKKMIKGMGNQFGTFLQYVKEIDGALFRIWSSQPDFITYVEKKNEE
;
A
#
# COMPACT_ATOMS: atom_id res chain seq x y z
N MET A 1 -12.39 -43.10 -34.06
CA MET A 1 -10.92 -43.00 -33.94
C MET A 1 -10.56 -41.91 -32.94
N THR A 2 -10.82 -42.10 -31.64
CA THR A 2 -10.51 -41.10 -30.59
C THR A 2 -10.80 -41.72 -29.21
N MET A 3 -9.85 -42.46 -28.66
CA MET A 3 -9.74 -42.76 -27.21
C MET A 3 -8.36 -43.35 -26.87
N THR A 4 -7.68 -43.98 -27.82
CA THR A 4 -6.39 -44.65 -27.56
C THR A 4 -5.18 -43.71 -27.43
N LYS A 5 -5.25 -42.48 -27.97
CA LYS A 5 -4.14 -41.50 -27.88
C LYS A 5 -4.10 -40.73 -26.55
N ALA A 6 -5.22 -40.54 -25.88
CA ALA A 6 -5.29 -39.77 -24.63
C ALA A 6 -4.67 -40.55 -23.44
N VAL A 7 -4.90 -41.86 -23.36
CA VAL A 7 -4.36 -42.73 -22.30
C VAL A 7 -2.83 -42.88 -22.38
N SER A 8 -2.26 -42.80 -23.60
CA SER A 8 -0.81 -42.91 -23.81
C SER A 8 -0.03 -41.69 -23.30
N ILE A 9 -0.62 -40.49 -23.34
CA ILE A 9 0.00 -39.26 -22.86
C ILE A 9 -0.05 -39.18 -21.34
N THR A 10 -1.18 -39.53 -20.71
CA THR A 10 -1.31 -39.57 -19.24
C THR A 10 -0.40 -40.62 -18.61
N CYS A 11 -0.23 -41.81 -19.20
CA CYS A 11 0.75 -42.79 -18.71
C CYS A 11 2.21 -42.33 -18.86
N ARG A 12 2.57 -41.63 -19.95
CA ARG A 12 3.94 -41.10 -20.13
C ARG A 12 4.26 -39.94 -19.18
N LEU A 13 3.28 -39.07 -18.89
CA LEU A 13 3.44 -38.01 -17.89
C LEU A 13 3.57 -38.59 -16.47
N HIS A 14 2.81 -39.64 -16.16
CA HIS A 14 2.90 -40.34 -14.88
C HIS A 14 4.26 -41.03 -14.70
N ILE A 15 4.80 -41.68 -15.75
CA ILE A 15 6.13 -42.32 -15.73
C ILE A 15 7.26 -41.30 -15.56
N LEU A 16 7.16 -40.12 -16.21
CA LEU A 16 8.11 -39.01 -16.03
C LEU A 16 8.06 -38.43 -14.61
N LEU A 17 6.88 -38.35 -13.99
CA LEU A 17 6.72 -37.88 -12.60
C LEU A 17 7.10 -38.93 -11.54
N THR A 18 7.16 -40.21 -11.89
CA THR A 18 7.63 -41.28 -10.99
C THR A 18 9.13 -41.55 -11.08
N ASN A 19 9.84 -40.99 -12.07
CA ASN A 19 11.27 -41.23 -12.23
C ASN A 19 12.08 -40.47 -11.16
N LYS A 20 12.67 -41.23 -10.22
CA LYS A 20 13.50 -40.72 -9.11
C LYS A 20 14.62 -39.79 -9.58
N HIS A 21 15.18 -40.02 -10.76
CA HIS A 21 16.23 -39.17 -11.35
C HIS A 21 15.70 -37.80 -11.79
N ILE A 22 14.48 -37.74 -12.36
CA ILE A 22 13.83 -36.49 -12.77
C ILE A 22 13.44 -35.68 -11.53
N LYS A 23 12.89 -36.33 -10.50
CA LYS A 23 12.60 -35.68 -9.20
C LYS A 23 13.87 -35.11 -8.55
N GLY A 24 14.98 -35.85 -8.57
CA GLY A 24 16.27 -35.39 -8.05
C GLY A 24 16.81 -34.17 -8.81
N ALA A 25 16.75 -34.19 -10.15
CA ALA A 25 17.17 -33.06 -10.98
C ALA A 25 16.32 -31.80 -10.75
N LEU A 26 14.99 -31.94 -10.65
CA LEU A 26 14.09 -30.82 -10.34
C LEU A 26 14.36 -30.22 -8.96
N GLN A 27 14.63 -31.07 -7.95
CA GLN A 27 14.97 -30.62 -6.62
C GLN A 27 16.30 -29.84 -6.60
N MET A 28 17.30 -30.31 -7.34
CA MET A 28 18.58 -29.63 -7.50
C MET A 28 18.43 -28.27 -8.21
N ILE A 29 17.66 -28.22 -9.31
CA ILE A 29 17.38 -26.95 -10.02
C ILE A 29 16.69 -25.96 -9.08
N ARG A 30 15.67 -26.40 -8.34
CA ARG A 30 14.99 -25.55 -7.35
C ARG A 30 15.96 -25.03 -6.28
N HIS A 31 16.87 -25.87 -5.80
CA HIS A 31 17.89 -25.47 -4.84
C HIS A 31 18.83 -24.39 -5.42
N LEU A 32 19.35 -24.59 -6.63
CA LEU A 32 20.22 -23.61 -7.30
C LEU A 32 19.51 -22.28 -7.55
N ILE A 33 18.23 -22.32 -7.96
CA ILE A 33 17.41 -21.11 -8.12
C ILE A 33 17.29 -20.37 -6.79
N ASN A 34 17.00 -21.08 -5.69
CA ASN A 34 16.88 -20.45 -4.38
C ASN A 34 18.19 -19.84 -3.90
N GLU A 35 19.33 -20.51 -4.10
CA GLU A 35 20.65 -19.96 -3.75
C GLU A 35 20.99 -18.73 -4.59
N TRP A 36 20.69 -18.75 -5.90
CA TRP A 36 20.86 -17.58 -6.76
C TRP A 36 20.00 -16.40 -6.31
N ILE A 37 18.74 -16.63 -5.92
CA ILE A 37 17.85 -15.60 -5.37
C ILE A 37 18.45 -15.00 -4.10
N LYS A 38 18.93 -15.83 -3.16
CA LYS A 38 19.57 -15.35 -1.92
C LYS A 38 20.78 -14.45 -2.20
N ILE A 39 21.64 -14.85 -3.13
CA ILE A 39 22.82 -14.05 -3.51
C ILE A 39 22.38 -12.70 -4.08
N LYS A 40 21.36 -12.71 -4.94
CA LYS A 40 20.83 -11.48 -5.54
C LYS A 40 20.26 -10.54 -4.47
N GLU A 41 19.44 -11.05 -3.55
CA GLU A 41 18.90 -10.27 -2.43
C GLU A 41 19.99 -9.73 -1.50
N ALA A 42 21.01 -10.54 -1.17
CA ALA A 42 22.12 -10.08 -0.35
C ALA A 42 22.92 -8.94 -1.01
N ASN A 43 23.12 -8.99 -2.33
CA ASN A 43 23.77 -7.90 -3.06
C ASN A 43 22.88 -6.66 -3.14
N LEU A 44 21.57 -6.84 -3.27
CA LEU A 44 20.61 -5.74 -3.25
C LEU A 44 20.65 -4.97 -1.92
N ILE A 45 20.66 -5.68 -0.79
CA ILE A 45 20.80 -5.06 0.54
C ILE A 45 22.10 -4.26 0.66
N LYS A 46 23.19 -4.71 0.04
CA LYS A 46 24.44 -3.94 0.00
C LYS A 46 24.29 -2.63 -0.77
N GLU A 47 23.60 -2.63 -1.92
CA GLU A 47 23.34 -1.40 -2.68
C GLU A 47 22.43 -0.44 -1.91
N ILE A 48 21.36 -0.95 -1.31
CA ILE A 48 20.43 -0.19 -0.48
C ILE A 48 21.16 0.54 0.65
N ASN A 49 22.09 -0.14 1.34
CA ASN A 49 22.83 0.45 2.45
C ASN A 49 23.84 1.53 2.04
N LYS A 50 24.09 1.73 0.74
CA LYS A 50 24.90 2.87 0.25
C LYS A 50 24.09 4.15 0.15
N ILE A 51 22.76 4.05 0.07
CA ILE A 51 21.88 5.23 0.00
C ILE A 51 21.70 5.80 1.39
N THR A 52 21.83 7.12 1.51
CA THR A 52 21.56 7.82 2.77
C THR A 52 20.49 8.88 2.57
N ALA A 53 19.60 8.99 3.55
CA ALA A 53 18.63 10.06 3.66
C ALA A 53 18.94 10.84 4.95
N ILE A 54 18.96 12.16 4.86
CA ILE A 54 19.31 13.06 5.96
C ILE A 54 18.18 14.08 6.09
N ARG A 55 17.73 14.34 7.32
CA ARG A 55 16.82 15.46 7.55
C ARG A 55 17.64 16.76 7.51
N PRO A 56 17.20 17.80 6.78
CA PRO A 56 17.83 19.10 6.84
C PRO A 56 18.00 19.52 8.31
N GLY A 57 19.19 20.00 8.67
CA GLY A 57 19.46 20.46 10.03
C GLY A 57 18.71 21.77 10.29
N THR A 58 18.04 21.86 11.44
CA THR A 58 17.10 22.90 11.91
C THR A 58 15.64 22.62 11.58
N ASP A 59 14.74 23.10 12.45
CA ASP A 59 13.29 22.83 12.52
C ASP A 59 12.48 23.30 11.29
N GLU A 60 13.04 23.21 10.08
CA GLU A 60 12.39 23.56 8.84
C GLU A 60 11.58 22.38 8.29
N ASP A 61 10.31 22.66 7.94
CA ASP A 61 9.46 21.80 7.13
C ASP A 61 10.13 21.59 5.75
N GLY A 62 10.97 20.55 5.65
CA GLY A 62 11.79 20.28 4.48
C GLY A 62 11.80 18.80 4.11
N LEU A 63 11.85 18.52 2.81
CA LEU A 63 12.04 17.17 2.30
C LEU A 63 13.41 16.62 2.73
N VAL A 64 13.54 15.29 2.87
CA VAL A 64 14.85 14.69 3.14
C VAL A 64 15.84 15.00 2.02
N GLU A 65 17.07 15.31 2.40
CA GLU A 65 18.21 15.32 1.50
C GLU A 65 18.70 13.89 1.28
N VAL A 66 19.06 13.57 0.05
CA VAL A 66 19.39 12.21 -0.38
C VAL A 66 20.76 12.20 -1.03
N ASP A 67 21.65 11.35 -0.53
CA ASP A 67 22.83 10.90 -1.27
C ASP A 67 22.59 9.48 -1.80
N ASN A 68 22.54 9.36 -3.13
CA ASN A 68 22.27 8.12 -3.84
C ASN A 68 23.42 7.80 -4.81
N PRO A 69 24.47 7.09 -4.35
CA PRO A 69 25.59 6.67 -5.20
C PRO A 69 25.27 5.42 -6.06
N THR A 70 23.99 5.08 -6.22
CA THR A 70 23.52 3.89 -6.95
C THR A 70 22.73 4.29 -8.20
N ASP A 71 22.40 3.31 -9.05
CA ASP A 71 21.55 3.51 -10.23
C ASP A 71 20.04 3.47 -9.92
N LEU A 72 19.65 3.36 -8.64
CA LEU A 72 18.23 3.31 -8.26
C LEU A 72 17.54 4.65 -8.54
N THR A 73 16.39 4.59 -9.21
CA THR A 73 15.64 5.79 -9.59
C THR A 73 14.88 6.33 -8.39
N LEU A 74 15.14 7.58 -8.00
CA LEU A 74 14.31 8.30 -7.03
C LEU A 74 12.91 8.56 -7.62
N LEU A 75 11.87 8.14 -6.91
CA LEU A 75 10.46 8.32 -7.28
C LEU A 75 9.81 9.47 -6.53
N TYR A 76 10.13 9.63 -5.25
CA TYR A 76 9.45 10.58 -4.37
C TYR A 76 10.33 10.94 -3.17
N CYS A 77 10.25 12.18 -2.69
CA CYS A 77 10.84 12.63 -1.43
C CYS A 77 9.75 13.11 -0.47
N HIS A 78 9.86 12.70 0.78
CA HIS A 78 9.03 13.10 1.91
C HIS A 78 9.92 13.76 2.97
N GLU A 79 9.34 14.43 3.95
CA GLU A 79 10.03 14.98 5.15
C GLU A 79 10.78 13.92 6.00
N LYS A 80 10.48 12.63 5.81
CA LYS A 80 11.00 11.53 6.65
C LYS A 80 11.79 10.50 5.88
N TYR A 81 11.47 10.32 4.61
CA TYR A 81 12.01 9.25 3.79
C TYR A 81 12.03 9.65 2.32
N ALA A 82 12.86 8.96 1.54
CA ALA A 82 12.85 8.99 0.09
C ALA A 82 12.44 7.62 -0.46
N VAL A 83 11.70 7.60 -1.55
CA VAL A 83 11.20 6.39 -2.20
C VAL A 83 11.95 6.18 -3.50
N PHE A 84 12.54 5.01 -3.69
CA PHE A 84 13.22 4.63 -4.92
C PHE A 84 12.54 3.44 -5.57
N ARG A 85 12.64 3.36 -6.90
CA ARG A 85 12.27 2.17 -7.64
C ARG A 85 13.36 1.14 -7.51
N LEU A 86 13.01 -0.03 -6.98
CA LEU A 86 13.93 -1.15 -6.85
C LEU A 86 13.93 -2.01 -8.12
N ASP A 87 12.74 -2.31 -8.63
CA ASP A 87 12.52 -2.98 -9.90
C ASP A 87 11.12 -2.68 -10.44
N ALA A 88 10.63 -3.50 -11.38
CA ALA A 88 9.32 -3.32 -11.97
C ALA A 88 8.18 -3.38 -10.94
N ASN A 89 8.29 -4.15 -9.86
CA ASN A 89 7.18 -4.41 -8.93
C ASN A 89 7.49 -4.01 -7.49
N ARG A 90 8.73 -3.61 -7.19
CA ARG A 90 9.16 -3.25 -5.85
C ARG A 90 9.66 -1.82 -5.79
N SER A 91 9.39 -1.19 -4.67
CA SER A 91 9.94 0.10 -4.27
C SER A 91 10.66 -0.05 -2.94
N ILE A 92 11.52 0.92 -2.63
CA ILE A 92 12.18 1.00 -1.34
C ILE A 92 12.01 2.39 -0.75
N LYS A 93 11.55 2.45 0.50
CA LYS A 93 11.57 3.66 1.31
C LYS A 93 12.86 3.68 2.13
N ILE A 94 13.65 4.74 2.02
CA ILE A 94 14.85 5.00 2.83
C ILE A 94 14.54 6.12 3.81
N TYR A 95 14.57 5.82 5.10
CA TYR A 95 14.24 6.73 6.19
C TYR A 95 15.49 7.40 6.72
N ALA A 96 15.36 8.69 7.05
CA ALA A 96 16.46 9.44 7.65
C ALA A 96 16.71 9.04 9.12
N LYS A 97 15.68 8.56 9.83
CA LYS A 97 15.76 8.17 11.24
C LYS A 97 15.63 6.65 11.42
N LYS A 98 16.59 6.08 12.14
CA LYS A 98 16.56 4.67 12.58
C LYS A 98 15.29 4.35 13.36
N GLY A 99 14.69 3.22 13.03
CA GLY A 99 13.48 2.70 13.68
C GLY A 99 12.16 3.15 13.05
N GLU A 100 12.14 4.21 12.23
CA GLU A 100 10.90 4.62 11.53
C GLU A 100 10.46 3.57 10.50
N ALA A 101 11.41 2.92 9.82
CA ALA A 101 11.13 1.82 8.90
C ALA A 101 10.49 0.61 9.62
N GLU A 102 11.04 0.23 10.78
CA GLU A 102 10.52 -0.88 11.59
C GLU A 102 9.12 -0.53 12.15
N GLN A 103 8.92 0.71 12.58
CA GLN A 103 7.62 1.17 13.05
C GLN A 103 6.58 1.09 11.92
N GLU A 104 6.89 1.59 10.73
CA GLU A 104 5.98 1.51 9.58
C GLU A 104 5.70 0.06 9.19
N TYR A 105 6.72 -0.81 9.16
CA TYR A 105 6.53 -2.25 8.94
C TYR A 105 5.50 -2.85 9.90
N ARG A 106 5.65 -2.60 11.21
CA ARG A 106 4.73 -3.13 12.23
C ARG A 106 3.30 -2.67 12.02
N ILE A 107 3.08 -1.41 11.62
CA ILE A 107 1.74 -0.88 11.34
C ILE A 107 1.19 -1.49 10.06
N MET A 108 2.01 -1.63 9.01
CA MET A 108 1.60 -2.28 7.76
C MET A 108 1.12 -3.72 7.96
N GLN A 109 1.73 -4.46 8.90
CA GLN A 109 1.29 -5.82 9.23
C GLN A 109 -0.15 -5.86 9.78
N LEU A 110 -0.60 -4.83 10.50
CA LEU A 110 -1.99 -4.76 10.99
C LEU A 110 -3.01 -4.71 9.85
N GLY A 111 -2.70 -3.97 8.78
CA GLY A 111 -3.53 -3.89 7.58
C GLY A 111 -3.32 -5.03 6.57
N ALA A 112 -2.25 -5.83 6.72
CA ALA A 112 -1.87 -6.83 5.74
C ALA A 112 -2.84 -8.02 5.68
N GLU A 113 -3.34 -8.48 6.84
CA GLU A 113 -4.29 -9.61 6.90
C GLU A 113 -5.59 -9.34 6.15
N ARG A 114 -5.96 -8.05 6.02
CA ARG A 114 -7.16 -7.58 5.31
C ARG A 114 -6.88 -7.12 3.89
N GLY A 115 -5.62 -7.20 3.43
CA GLY A 115 -5.23 -6.74 2.09
C GLY A 115 -5.20 -5.22 1.91
N ILE A 116 -5.27 -4.45 3.00
CA ILE A 116 -5.26 -2.97 2.99
C ILE A 116 -3.86 -2.45 2.63
N SER A 117 -2.83 -3.05 3.21
CA SER A 117 -1.45 -2.62 3.04
C SER A 117 -0.82 -3.20 1.77
N PRO A 118 0.12 -2.49 1.11
CA PRO A 118 1.02 -3.10 0.13
C PRO A 118 1.80 -4.27 0.74
N ASN A 119 2.18 -5.24 -0.09
CA ASN A 119 3.03 -6.34 0.37
C ASN A 119 4.40 -5.80 0.81
N VAL A 120 4.90 -6.30 1.93
CA VAL A 120 6.27 -6.04 2.39
C VAL A 120 7.14 -7.22 2.01
N TYR A 121 8.28 -6.94 1.36
CA TYR A 121 9.24 -7.95 0.94
C TYR A 121 10.43 -8.06 1.89
N ASP A 122 10.90 -6.93 2.43
CA ASP A 122 12.02 -6.89 3.36
C ASP A 122 12.03 -5.56 4.14
N TRP A 123 12.75 -5.50 5.25
CA TRP A 123 12.95 -4.29 6.04
C TRP A 123 14.27 -4.32 6.81
N GLY A 124 14.77 -3.14 7.13
CA GLY A 124 15.95 -2.98 7.95
C GLY A 124 15.88 -1.72 8.81
N PRO A 125 16.98 -1.33 9.48
CA PRO A 125 16.96 -0.22 10.44
C PRO A 125 16.49 1.12 9.86
N ASN A 126 16.76 1.34 8.57
CA ASN A 126 16.49 2.59 7.84
C ASN A 126 15.73 2.37 6.53
N PHE A 127 15.30 1.15 6.22
CA PHE A 127 14.64 0.91 4.93
C PHE A 127 13.47 -0.06 5.03
N LEU A 128 12.55 0.08 4.08
CA LEU A 128 11.41 -0.79 3.91
C LEU A 128 11.21 -1.08 2.41
N VAL A 129 11.25 -2.35 2.02
CA VAL A 129 11.00 -2.80 0.64
C VAL A 129 9.55 -3.24 0.52
N THR A 130 8.79 -2.54 -0.32
CA THR A 130 7.36 -2.78 -0.50
C THR A 130 7.00 -3.01 -1.96
N GLU A 131 5.80 -3.52 -2.18
CA GLU A 131 5.12 -3.47 -3.47
C GLU A 131 5.08 -2.04 -4.00
N LEU A 132 5.43 -1.89 -5.28
CA LEU A 132 5.24 -0.67 -6.04
C LEU A 132 3.83 -0.70 -6.64
N ILE A 133 2.90 0.03 -6.04
CA ILE A 133 1.52 0.11 -6.51
C ILE A 133 1.48 0.92 -7.82
N LYS A 134 0.99 0.27 -8.89
CA LYS A 134 0.84 0.88 -10.24
C LYS A 134 -0.62 1.23 -10.52
N ALA A 135 -1.16 2.10 -9.67
CA ALA A 135 -2.53 2.55 -9.74
C ALA A 135 -2.60 4.03 -9.38
N PRO A 136 -3.63 4.77 -9.82
CA PRO A 136 -3.88 6.12 -9.32
C PRO A 136 -4.28 6.07 -7.85
N THR A 137 -3.95 7.14 -7.12
CA THR A 137 -4.59 7.40 -5.83
C THR A 137 -6.04 7.82 -6.02
N ILE A 138 -6.86 7.76 -4.98
CA ILE A 138 -8.25 8.22 -5.05
C ILE A 138 -8.31 9.71 -5.36
N ALA A 139 -7.41 10.50 -4.78
CA ALA A 139 -7.29 11.92 -5.09
C ALA A 139 -7.05 12.13 -6.60
N GLN A 140 -6.06 11.46 -7.18
CA GLN A 140 -5.76 11.52 -8.62
C GLN A 140 -6.91 11.01 -9.47
N TYR A 141 -7.61 9.95 -9.04
CA TYR A 141 -8.76 9.42 -9.77
C TYR A 141 -9.89 10.45 -9.84
N LEU A 142 -10.18 11.14 -8.73
CA LEU A 142 -11.27 12.12 -8.64
C LEU A 142 -10.97 13.44 -9.36
N GLU A 143 -9.71 13.73 -9.71
CA GLU A 143 -9.37 14.87 -10.58
C GLU A 143 -9.98 14.74 -11.97
N ALA A 144 -10.13 13.51 -12.48
CA ALA A 144 -10.61 13.24 -13.83
C ALA A 144 -11.96 12.50 -13.89
N ASN A 145 -12.48 12.03 -12.75
CA ASN A 145 -13.66 11.17 -12.71
C ASN A 145 -14.67 11.64 -11.65
N THR A 146 -15.95 11.37 -11.92
CA THR A 146 -17.01 11.60 -10.93
C THR A 146 -17.02 10.47 -9.90
N LEU A 147 -17.18 10.85 -8.63
CA LEU A 147 -17.38 9.90 -7.55
C LEU A 147 -18.66 9.08 -7.82
N THR A 148 -18.57 7.76 -7.68
CA THR A 148 -19.70 6.85 -7.82
C THR A 148 -20.15 6.33 -6.46
N LYS A 149 -21.41 5.89 -6.39
CA LYS A 149 -21.94 5.25 -5.18
C LYS A 149 -21.14 4.00 -4.79
N GLU A 150 -20.76 3.18 -5.77
CA GLU A 150 -19.92 2.00 -5.56
C GLU A 150 -18.55 2.35 -4.97
N LEU A 151 -17.88 3.41 -5.47
CA LEU A 151 -16.61 3.84 -4.90
C LEU A 151 -16.79 4.36 -3.46
N THR A 152 -17.89 5.07 -3.18
CA THR A 152 -18.24 5.47 -1.82
C THR A 152 -18.44 4.26 -0.89
N GLU A 153 -19.16 3.22 -1.33
CA GLU A 153 -19.33 1.98 -0.56
C GLU A 153 -17.99 1.34 -0.21
N ARG A 154 -17.07 1.25 -1.18
CA ARG A 154 -15.71 0.72 -0.96
C ARG A 154 -14.89 1.58 0.00
N LEU A 155 -15.03 2.90 -0.06
CA LEU A 155 -14.35 3.82 0.87
C LEU A 155 -14.89 3.68 2.29
N ILE A 156 -16.21 3.53 2.48
CA ILE A 156 -16.81 3.26 3.79
C ILE A 156 -16.28 1.93 4.34
N GLN A 157 -16.29 0.87 3.53
CA GLN A 157 -15.76 -0.44 3.94
C GLN A 157 -14.28 -0.36 4.32
N LEU A 158 -13.47 0.40 3.59
CA LEU A 158 -12.06 0.62 3.95
C LEU A 158 -11.91 1.29 5.31
N LEU A 159 -12.77 2.25 5.65
CA LEU A 159 -12.75 2.89 6.97
C LEU A 159 -13.01 1.86 8.05
N ASP A 160 -14.05 1.05 7.91
CA ASP A 160 -14.39 -0.02 8.87
C ASP A 160 -13.25 -1.04 9.02
N ASP A 161 -12.67 -1.48 7.90
CA ASP A 161 -11.55 -2.43 7.88
C ASP A 161 -10.31 -1.87 8.60
N LEU A 162 -10.04 -0.56 8.46
CA LEU A 162 -8.97 0.12 9.19
C LEU A 162 -9.25 0.17 10.70
N GLU A 163 -10.48 0.48 11.11
CA GLU A 163 -10.84 0.53 12.53
C GLU A 163 -10.74 -0.85 13.18
N GLU A 164 -11.25 -1.88 12.51
CA GLU A 164 -11.17 -3.28 12.97
C GLU A 164 -9.72 -3.77 13.07
N ALA A 165 -8.83 -3.28 12.21
CA ALA A 165 -7.40 -3.59 12.25
C ALA A 165 -6.62 -2.82 13.33
N GLY A 166 -7.26 -1.93 14.10
CA GLY A 166 -6.58 -1.06 15.07
C GLY A 166 -5.74 0.05 14.41
N VAL A 167 -6.05 0.38 13.15
CA VAL A 167 -5.41 1.41 12.36
C VAL A 167 -6.31 2.65 12.34
N SER A 168 -5.72 3.81 12.10
CA SER A 168 -6.47 5.05 11.99
C SER A 168 -7.33 5.07 10.72
N SER A 169 -8.64 5.28 10.89
CA SER A 169 -9.58 5.53 9.79
C SER A 169 -9.44 6.93 9.19
N ASN A 170 -8.60 7.81 9.77
CA ASN A 170 -8.37 9.15 9.25
C ASN A 170 -7.27 9.21 8.17
N GLN A 171 -7.44 8.40 7.11
CA GLN A 171 -6.52 8.36 5.96
C GLN A 171 -6.79 9.50 4.97
N ALA A 172 -5.77 9.95 4.26
CA ALA A 172 -5.90 10.92 3.18
C ALA A 172 -6.17 10.21 1.85
N LEU A 173 -6.87 10.85 0.90
CA LEU A 173 -7.18 10.22 -0.40
C LEU A 173 -5.94 10.06 -1.28
N GLU A 174 -4.90 10.85 -1.03
CA GLU A 174 -3.58 10.78 -1.64
C GLU A 174 -2.80 9.53 -1.18
N ASP A 175 -3.17 8.96 -0.04
CA ASP A 175 -2.55 7.76 0.52
C ASP A 175 -3.34 6.47 0.17
N ILE A 176 -4.47 6.58 -0.53
CA ILE A 176 -5.33 5.44 -0.89
C ILE A 176 -5.27 5.23 -2.40
N PHE A 177 -4.96 4.02 -2.84
CA PHE A 177 -4.87 3.60 -4.24
C PHE A 177 -6.10 2.82 -4.68
N LEU A 178 -6.57 3.07 -5.89
CA LEU A 178 -7.65 2.33 -6.54
C LEU A 178 -7.09 1.32 -7.55
N LEU A 179 -7.08 0.04 -7.20
CA LEU A 179 -6.55 -1.01 -8.04
C LEU A 179 -7.47 -1.33 -9.24
N PRO A 180 -6.95 -1.99 -10.31
CA PRO A 180 -7.76 -2.30 -11.50
C PRO A 180 -8.96 -3.24 -11.26
N ASP A 181 -8.93 -4.07 -10.22
CA ASP A 181 -10.07 -4.87 -9.76
C ASP A 181 -11.04 -4.07 -8.85
N GLY A 182 -10.74 -2.78 -8.66
CA GLY A 182 -11.41 -1.82 -7.82
C GLY A 182 -11.11 -1.97 -6.33
N SER A 183 -10.26 -2.91 -5.91
CA SER A 183 -9.87 -3.00 -4.50
C SER A 183 -9.06 -1.77 -4.09
N LEU A 184 -9.11 -1.43 -2.80
CA LEU A 184 -8.43 -0.27 -2.26
C LEU A 184 -7.21 -0.70 -1.44
N ARG A 185 -6.11 0.04 -1.57
CA ARG A 185 -4.93 -0.12 -0.71
C ARG A 185 -4.49 1.21 -0.13
N ALA A 186 -4.05 1.20 1.12
CA ALA A 186 -3.59 2.40 1.81
C ALA A 186 -2.09 2.32 2.11
N ILE A 187 -1.38 3.43 1.93
CA ILE A 187 -0.01 3.66 2.40
C ILE A 187 -0.01 4.66 3.55
N ASN A 188 1.14 4.85 4.20
CA ASN A 188 1.31 5.85 5.28
C ASN A 188 0.29 5.72 6.42
N ILE A 189 -0.24 4.52 6.61
CA ILE A 189 -1.20 4.21 7.65
C ILE A 189 -0.60 4.43 9.03
N LYS A 190 -1.44 4.85 9.98
CA LYS A 190 -1.03 5.19 11.35
C LYS A 190 -1.84 4.37 12.34
N THR A 191 -1.28 4.10 13.51
CA THR A 191 -2.03 3.46 14.60
C THR A 191 -3.12 4.41 15.15
N ASN A 192 -4.12 3.82 15.78
CA ASN A 192 -5.22 4.53 16.45
C ASN A 192 -4.90 4.92 17.91
N LEU A 193 -3.63 5.16 18.24
CA LEU A 193 -3.19 5.42 19.64
C LEU A 193 -3.93 6.62 20.26
N ASP A 194 -4.22 7.62 19.44
CA ASP A 194 -5.22 8.62 19.73
C ASP A 194 -6.53 8.15 19.10
N LYS A 195 -7.57 7.94 19.91
CA LYS A 195 -8.89 7.45 19.50
C LYS A 195 -9.27 7.93 18.10
N ASN A 196 -9.68 7.01 17.23
CA ASN A 196 -10.07 7.36 15.88
C ASN A 196 -11.10 8.49 15.89
N PRO A 197 -10.91 9.52 15.06
CA PRO A 197 -11.90 10.56 14.97
C PRO A 197 -13.17 9.92 14.44
N LEU A 198 -14.30 10.23 15.06
CA LEU A 198 -15.62 9.79 14.61
C LEU A 198 -16.00 10.38 13.23
N PHE A 199 -15.10 11.15 12.61
CA PHE A 199 -15.24 11.81 11.33
C PHE A 199 -13.90 11.77 10.57
N PRO A 200 -13.83 11.16 9.37
CA PRO A 200 -12.58 10.97 8.61
C PRO A 200 -12.16 12.26 7.89
N LYS A 201 -11.73 13.25 8.67
CA LYS A 201 -11.45 14.63 8.21
C LYS A 201 -10.47 14.71 7.04
N LYS A 202 -9.42 13.88 7.01
CA LYS A 202 -8.42 13.90 5.94
C LYS A 202 -9.00 13.40 4.62
N MET A 203 -9.69 12.26 4.65
CA MET A 203 -10.38 11.71 3.49
C MET A 203 -11.37 12.74 2.92
N ILE A 204 -12.14 13.36 3.80
CA ILE A 204 -13.16 14.32 3.41
C ILE A 204 -12.57 15.59 2.80
N LYS A 205 -11.47 16.10 3.35
CA LYS A 205 -10.74 17.21 2.73
C LYS A 205 -10.30 16.89 1.29
N GLY A 206 -9.84 15.65 1.05
CA GLY A 206 -9.43 15.18 -0.28
C GLY A 206 -10.57 15.09 -1.30
N MET A 207 -11.84 15.06 -0.86
CA MET A 207 -12.99 14.97 -1.76
C MET A 207 -13.19 16.23 -2.62
N GLY A 208 -12.65 17.38 -2.20
CA GLY A 208 -12.78 18.64 -2.93
C GLY A 208 -14.24 19.01 -3.23
N ASN A 209 -14.54 19.27 -4.50
CA ASN A 209 -15.89 19.62 -4.96
C ASN A 209 -16.88 18.42 -4.94
N GLN A 210 -16.38 17.18 -4.86
CA GLN A 210 -17.22 15.98 -4.79
C GLN A 210 -17.75 15.70 -3.37
N PHE A 211 -17.35 16.50 -2.38
CA PHE A 211 -17.76 16.31 -0.98
C PHE A 211 -19.28 16.21 -0.79
N GLY A 212 -20.06 17.09 -1.44
CA GLY A 212 -21.52 17.04 -1.35
C GLY A 212 -22.11 15.73 -1.88
N THR A 213 -21.62 15.28 -3.04
CA THR A 213 -21.97 13.98 -3.65
C THR A 213 -21.59 12.82 -2.74
N PHE A 214 -20.39 12.86 -2.15
CA PHE A 214 -19.93 11.85 -1.20
C PHE A 214 -20.88 11.72 -0.01
N LEU A 215 -21.23 12.84 0.63
CA LEU A 215 -22.15 12.83 1.77
C LEU A 215 -23.56 12.35 1.41
N GLN A 216 -24.05 12.68 0.22
CA GLN A 216 -25.32 12.16 -0.26
C GLN A 216 -25.26 10.63 -0.35
N TYR A 217 -24.22 10.08 -0.98
CA TYR A 217 -24.07 8.63 -1.08
C TYR A 217 -23.89 7.97 0.29
N VAL A 218 -23.08 8.54 1.19
CA VAL A 218 -22.93 8.03 2.56
C VAL A 218 -24.28 7.95 3.26
N LYS A 219 -25.12 8.99 3.17
CA LYS A 219 -26.46 9.00 3.76
C LYS A 219 -27.38 7.92 3.18
N GLU A 220 -27.27 7.64 1.89
CA GLU A 220 -28.05 6.61 1.21
C GLU A 220 -27.58 5.19 1.54
N ILE A 221 -26.27 4.99 1.70
CA ILE A 221 -25.63 3.70 2.00
C ILE A 221 -25.78 3.37 3.49
N ASP A 222 -25.37 4.29 4.35
CA ASP A 222 -25.42 4.17 5.80
C ASP A 222 -25.87 5.50 6.44
N GLY A 223 -27.19 5.63 6.56
CA GLY A 223 -27.80 6.78 7.21
C GLY A 223 -27.46 6.90 8.71
N ALA A 224 -27.02 5.83 9.38
CA ALA A 224 -26.60 5.89 10.77
C ALA A 224 -25.19 6.49 10.89
N LEU A 225 -24.24 6.03 10.06
CA LEU A 225 -22.91 6.61 9.95
C LEU A 225 -22.97 8.09 9.58
N PHE A 226 -23.82 8.45 8.61
CA PHE A 226 -24.04 9.86 8.26
C PHE A 226 -24.50 10.69 9.47
N ARG A 227 -25.43 10.17 10.29
CA ARG A 227 -25.88 10.86 11.51
C ARG A 227 -24.74 11.03 12.52
N ILE A 228 -23.93 9.99 12.72
CA ILE A 228 -22.76 10.04 13.61
C ILE A 228 -21.81 11.14 13.14
N TRP A 229 -21.45 11.15 11.86
CA TRP A 229 -20.56 12.16 11.28
C TRP A 229 -21.14 13.57 11.40
N SER A 230 -22.42 13.75 11.04
CA SER A 230 -23.08 15.05 11.07
C SER A 230 -23.22 15.67 12.47
N SER A 231 -23.08 14.87 13.52
CA SER A 231 -23.11 15.35 14.91
C SER A 231 -21.72 15.74 15.46
N GLN A 232 -20.65 15.49 14.70
CA GLN A 232 -19.29 15.84 15.13
C GLN A 232 -19.01 17.34 14.93
N PRO A 233 -18.37 18.02 15.89
CA PRO A 233 -17.97 19.42 15.74
C PRO A 233 -17.12 19.68 14.49
N ASP A 234 -16.20 18.76 14.17
CA ASP A 234 -15.35 18.85 12.98
C ASP A 234 -16.15 18.82 11.66
N PHE A 235 -17.26 18.09 11.61
CA PHE A 235 -18.15 18.06 10.45
C PHE A 235 -18.80 19.44 10.26
N ILE A 236 -19.38 19.98 11.33
CA ILE A 236 -20.10 21.25 11.32
C ILE A 236 -19.15 22.35 10.85
N THR A 237 -17.97 22.46 11.46
CA THR A 237 -16.96 23.46 11.08
C THR A 237 -16.50 23.30 9.62
N TYR A 238 -16.38 22.07 9.12
CA TYR A 238 -15.97 21.86 7.73
C TYR A 238 -17.07 22.29 6.74
N VAL A 239 -18.33 21.94 7.02
CA VAL A 239 -19.49 22.34 6.19
C VAL A 239 -19.70 23.84 6.21
N GLU A 240 -19.60 24.49 7.37
CA GLU A 240 -19.72 25.95 7.49
C GLU A 240 -18.70 26.67 6.61
N LYS A 241 -17.41 26.30 6.72
CA LYS A 241 -16.36 26.88 5.87
C LYS A 241 -16.61 26.69 4.38
N LYS A 242 -17.12 25.52 3.99
CA LYS A 242 -17.42 25.23 2.58
C LYS A 242 -18.59 26.03 2.01
N ASN A 243 -19.51 26.48 2.86
CA ASN A 243 -20.62 27.34 2.44
C ASN A 243 -20.22 28.82 2.30
N GLU A 244 -19.05 29.20 2.82
CA GLU A 244 -18.50 30.57 2.74
C GLU A 244 -17.57 30.78 1.51
N GLU A 245 -17.14 29.70 0.85
CA GLU A 245 -16.27 29.67 -0.35
C GLU A 245 -17.09 29.67 -1.66
#